data_AF-A0A3R7TEN3-F1
#
_entry.id   AF-A0A3R7TEN3-F1
#
_cell.length_a   1.000
_cell.length_b   1.000
_cell.length_c   1.000
_cell.angle_alpha   90.00
_cell.angle_beta   90.00
_cell.angle_gamma   90.00
#
_symmetry.space_group_name_H-M   'P 1'
#
loop_
_entity.id
_entity.type
_entity.pdbx_description
1 polymer ?
#
loop_
_entity_poly.entity_id
_entity_poly.type
_entity_poly.pdbx_seq_one_letter_code
_entity_poly.pdbx_strand_id
1 'polypeptide(L)'
;MERPERPILERTVERTRRLHRSVLCVFFILSLPLGVLADGHGSHGSDLARGEEIFETCAICHGPNAGGGEDFEAPKLADQYDWYLVTQLRNFRECARGTHDDDVNGQIMQPMAEDLTDADIANVVCVYSDTGR
;
A
#
# COMPACT_ATOMS: atom_id res chain seq x y z
N MET A 1 41.01 19.09 21.41
CA MET A 1 40.06 19.01 20.27
C MET A 1 38.94 19.99 20.55
N GLU A 2 39.32 21.27 20.56
CA GLU A 2 38.41 22.39 20.79
C GLU A 2 37.50 22.61 19.59
N ARG A 3 36.21 22.76 19.87
CA ARG A 3 35.18 23.10 18.89
C ARG A 3 35.41 24.54 18.41
N PRO A 4 35.47 24.82 17.10
CA PRO A 4 35.60 26.19 16.62
C PRO A 4 34.34 26.99 16.95
N GLU A 5 34.52 28.13 17.61
CA GLU A 5 33.44 29.08 17.90
C GLU A 5 32.98 29.75 16.61
N ARG A 6 31.70 29.60 16.25
CA ARG A 6 31.13 30.25 15.07
C ARG A 6 31.10 31.78 15.23
N PRO A 7 31.50 32.56 14.23
CA PRO A 7 31.60 34.01 14.30
C PRO A 7 30.23 34.67 14.53
N ILE A 8 30.22 35.70 15.39
CA ILE A 8 29.03 36.41 15.88
C ILE A 8 28.14 36.93 14.71
N LEU A 9 28.74 37.25 13.57
CA LEU A 9 28.06 37.77 12.37
C LEU A 9 27.07 36.79 11.73
N GLU A 10 27.33 35.47 11.78
CA GLU A 10 26.41 34.47 11.21
C GLU A 10 25.12 34.35 12.02
N ARG A 11 25.17 34.61 13.33
CA ARG A 11 23.97 34.57 14.20
C ARG A 11 22.98 35.69 13.89
N THR A 12 23.45 36.83 13.40
CA THR A 12 22.60 38.00 13.09
C THR A 12 21.82 37.81 11.79
N VAL A 13 22.42 37.14 10.78
CA VAL A 13 21.79 36.83 9.48
C VAL A 13 20.66 35.78 9.63
N GLU A 14 20.85 34.80 10.51
CA GLU A 14 19.84 33.78 10.79
C GLU A 14 18.61 34.39 11.51
N ARG A 15 18.84 35.42 12.34
CA ARG A 15 17.80 36.12 13.09
C ARG A 15 16.92 36.98 12.20
N THR A 16 17.49 37.66 11.20
CA THR A 16 16.72 38.43 10.22
C THR A 16 15.92 37.49 9.30
N ARG A 17 16.51 36.40 8.80
CA ARG A 17 15.79 35.38 7.99
C ARG A 17 14.59 34.74 8.70
N ARG A 18 14.66 34.55 10.03
CA ARG A 18 13.51 34.06 10.83
C ARG A 18 12.36 35.06 10.94
N LEU A 19 12.65 36.36 11.04
CA LEU A 19 11.58 37.37 11.11
C LEU A 19 10.84 37.54 9.77
N HIS A 20 11.53 37.33 8.63
CA HIS A 20 10.89 37.46 7.31
C HIS A 20 9.93 36.31 7.00
N ARG A 21 10.21 35.09 7.51
CA ARG A 21 9.31 33.92 7.37
C ARG A 21 8.02 34.04 8.18
N SER A 22 8.02 34.79 9.29
CA SER A 22 6.84 34.92 10.17
C SER A 22 5.80 35.91 9.64
N VAL A 23 6.19 36.94 8.87
CA VAL A 23 5.24 37.92 8.32
C VAL A 23 4.48 37.39 7.09
N LEU A 24 5.08 36.43 6.35
CA LEU A 24 4.43 35.82 5.18
C LEU A 24 3.26 34.88 5.55
N CYS A 25 3.22 34.36 6.78
CA CYS A 25 2.16 33.43 7.21
C CYS A 25 0.83 34.12 7.61
N VAL A 26 0.83 35.42 7.92
CA VAL A 26 -0.39 36.08 8.47
C VAL A 26 -1.33 36.59 7.37
N PHE A 27 -0.84 36.83 6.15
CA PHE A 27 -1.65 37.36 5.04
C PHE A 27 -2.33 36.30 4.16
N PHE A 28 -2.04 35.01 4.33
CA PHE A 28 -2.61 33.92 3.53
C PHE A 28 -3.66 33.08 4.29
N ILE A 29 -4.32 33.66 5.29
CA ILE A 29 -5.35 32.97 6.11
C ILE A 29 -6.77 33.47 5.79
N LEU A 30 -6.93 34.58 5.05
CA LEU A 30 -8.23 35.24 4.83
C LEU A 30 -8.78 35.11 3.40
N SER A 31 -8.53 33.98 2.75
CA SER A 31 -9.14 33.66 1.44
C SER A 31 -9.26 32.16 1.23
N LEU A 32 -9.66 31.41 2.27
CA LEU A 32 -10.15 30.05 2.07
C LEU A 32 -11.61 30.13 1.56
N PRO A 33 -11.93 29.56 0.39
CA PRO A 33 -13.32 29.42 -0.01
C PRO A 33 -14.03 28.51 0.99
N LEU A 34 -15.14 29.01 1.51
CA LEU A 34 -16.11 28.28 2.30
C LEU A 34 -16.75 27.21 1.39
N GLY A 35 -16.19 26.00 1.34
CA GLY A 35 -16.77 24.92 0.52
C GLY A 35 -15.82 23.81 0.12
N VAL A 36 -15.26 23.07 1.09
CA VAL A 36 -14.85 21.67 0.87
C VAL A 36 -15.48 20.85 2.00
N LEU A 37 -16.73 20.45 1.79
CA LEU A 37 -17.29 19.27 2.45
C LEU A 37 -17.23 18.14 1.42
N ALA A 38 -16.10 17.46 1.40
CA ALA A 38 -16.02 16.10 0.89
C ALA A 38 -15.08 15.36 1.85
N ASP A 39 -15.68 14.88 2.95
CA ASP A 39 -15.11 13.80 3.73
C ASP A 39 -14.91 12.59 2.80
N GLY A 40 -13.71 12.48 2.26
CA GLY A 40 -13.20 11.29 1.59
C GLY A 40 -12.26 10.51 2.51
N HIS A 41 -12.50 10.49 3.82
CA HIS A 41 -11.97 9.40 4.65
C HIS A 41 -12.81 8.16 4.34
N GLY A 42 -12.56 7.57 3.17
CA GLY A 42 -13.12 6.28 2.80
C GLY A 42 -12.74 5.26 3.88
N SER A 43 -13.77 4.76 4.57
CA SER A 43 -13.86 3.48 5.27
C SER A 43 -12.54 2.91 5.84
N HIS A 44 -12.46 2.83 7.17
CA HIS A 44 -11.59 1.87 7.88
C HIS A 44 -12.08 0.41 7.70
N GLY A 45 -12.30 0.00 6.45
CA GLY A 45 -12.80 -1.31 6.04
C GLY A 45 -12.48 -1.52 4.57
N SER A 46 -12.17 -2.76 4.21
CA SER A 46 -11.80 -3.18 2.86
C SER A 46 -12.84 -2.72 1.82
N ASP A 47 -12.35 -2.23 0.68
CA ASP A 47 -13.16 -1.95 -0.50
C ASP A 47 -13.42 -3.27 -1.24
N LEU A 48 -14.56 -3.89 -0.93
CA LEU A 48 -14.94 -5.19 -1.49
C LEU A 48 -15.11 -5.13 -3.01
N ALA A 49 -15.63 -4.03 -3.56
CA ALA A 49 -15.83 -3.90 -5.01
C ALA A 49 -14.48 -3.89 -5.74
N ARG A 50 -13.49 -3.17 -5.20
CA ARG A 50 -12.12 -3.21 -5.71
C ARG A 50 -11.50 -4.61 -5.54
N GLY A 51 -11.74 -5.26 -4.40
CA GLY A 51 -11.28 -6.62 -4.14
C GLY A 51 -11.84 -7.64 -5.15
N GLU A 52 -13.12 -7.53 -5.49
CA GLU A 52 -13.81 -8.39 -6.46
C GLU A 52 -13.23 -8.21 -7.86
N GLU A 53 -13.02 -6.97 -8.30
CA GLU A 53 -12.39 -6.65 -9.59
C GLU A 53 -11.01 -7.29 -9.72
N ILE A 54 -10.17 -7.20 -8.67
CA ILE A 54 -8.85 -7.84 -8.66
C ILE A 54 -9.02 -9.37 -8.70
N PHE A 55 -9.97 -9.90 -7.92
CA PHE A 55 -10.19 -11.33 -7.79
C PHE A 55 -10.59 -12.00 -9.09
N GLU A 56 -11.29 -11.32 -10.01
CA GLU A 56 -11.64 -11.86 -11.33
C GLU A 56 -10.41 -12.42 -12.07
N THR A 57 -9.26 -11.76 -11.94
CA THR A 57 -8.01 -12.23 -12.55
C THR A 57 -7.40 -13.39 -11.76
N CYS A 58 -7.45 -13.34 -10.43
CA CYS A 58 -6.92 -14.41 -9.57
C CYS A 58 -7.70 -15.73 -9.75
N ALA A 59 -9.01 -15.63 -9.95
CA ALA A 59 -9.94 -16.75 -10.08
C ALA A 59 -9.67 -17.62 -11.32
N ILE A 60 -8.98 -17.08 -12.33
CA ILE A 60 -8.58 -17.82 -13.53
C ILE A 60 -7.74 -19.05 -13.16
N CYS A 61 -6.82 -18.89 -12.21
CA CYS A 61 -5.95 -19.98 -11.76
C CYS A 61 -6.44 -20.58 -10.43
N HIS A 62 -6.87 -19.75 -9.47
CA HIS A 62 -7.25 -20.20 -8.13
C HIS A 62 -8.71 -20.66 -8.03
N GLY A 63 -9.45 -20.63 -9.14
CA GLY A 63 -10.85 -21.01 -9.22
C GLY A 63 -11.82 -19.92 -8.70
N PRO A 64 -13.09 -19.97 -9.12
CA PRO A 64 -14.09 -18.94 -8.82
C PRO A 64 -14.42 -18.80 -7.33
N ASN A 65 -14.22 -19.87 -6.55
CA ASN A 65 -14.39 -19.85 -5.09
C ASN A 65 -13.05 -19.91 -4.35
N ALA A 66 -11.96 -19.54 -5.03
CA ALA A 66 -10.60 -19.64 -4.50
C ALA A 66 -10.23 -21.07 -4.04
N GLY A 67 -10.85 -22.08 -4.65
CA GLY A 67 -10.75 -23.51 -4.32
C GLY A 67 -9.44 -24.18 -4.77
N GLY A 68 -8.63 -23.50 -5.57
CA GLY A 68 -7.48 -24.05 -6.27
C GLY A 68 -7.85 -24.63 -7.63
N GLY A 69 -6.85 -25.11 -8.37
CA GLY A 69 -7.03 -25.67 -9.71
C GLY A 69 -5.84 -26.53 -10.16
N GLU A 70 -6.11 -27.57 -10.94
CA GLU A 70 -5.08 -28.52 -11.40
C GLU A 70 -4.25 -27.97 -12.57
N ASP A 71 -4.83 -27.11 -13.42
CA ASP A 71 -4.20 -26.62 -14.66
C ASP A 71 -2.89 -25.84 -14.43
N PHE A 72 -2.76 -25.20 -13.27
CA PHE A 72 -1.56 -24.44 -12.86
C PHE A 72 -1.00 -24.91 -11.51
N GLU A 73 -1.44 -26.07 -11.02
CA GLU A 73 -1.19 -26.53 -9.65
C GLU A 73 -1.47 -25.42 -8.61
N ALA A 74 -2.48 -24.60 -8.88
CA ALA A 74 -2.78 -23.42 -8.12
C ALA A 74 -3.35 -23.85 -6.75
N PRO A 75 -2.72 -23.43 -5.64
CA PRO A 75 -3.17 -23.83 -4.33
C PRO A 75 -4.54 -23.24 -4.02
N LYS A 76 -5.30 -23.97 -3.20
CA LYS A 76 -6.52 -23.46 -2.57
C LYS A 76 -6.17 -22.25 -1.68
N LEU A 77 -6.89 -21.15 -1.88
CA LEU A 77 -6.79 -19.94 -1.06
C LEU A 77 -7.94 -19.84 -0.05
N ALA A 78 -9.11 -20.41 -0.36
CA ALA A 78 -10.22 -20.50 0.58
C ALA A 78 -9.80 -21.26 1.85
N ASP A 79 -10.39 -20.87 2.99
CA ASP A 79 -10.06 -21.36 4.35
C ASP A 79 -8.64 -21.06 4.85
N GLN A 80 -7.83 -20.32 4.10
CA GLN A 80 -6.54 -19.85 4.58
C GLN A 80 -6.70 -18.62 5.47
N TYR A 81 -5.79 -18.43 6.42
CA TYR A 81 -5.81 -17.26 7.28
C TYR A 81 -5.47 -15.98 6.52
N ASP A 82 -6.26 -14.92 6.73
CA ASP A 82 -6.10 -13.62 6.07
C ASP A 82 -4.66 -13.09 6.21
N TRP A 83 -4.10 -13.13 7.42
CA TRP A 83 -2.74 -12.66 7.70
C TRP A 83 -1.69 -13.41 6.88
N TYR A 84 -1.90 -14.69 6.62
CA TYR A 84 -0.99 -15.51 5.83
C TYR A 84 -1.07 -15.12 4.36
N LEU A 85 -2.28 -14.97 3.81
CA LEU A 85 -2.47 -14.55 2.41
C LEU A 85 -1.88 -13.16 2.15
N VAL A 86 -2.13 -12.20 3.05
CA VAL A 86 -1.50 -10.87 2.98
C VAL A 86 0.03 -10.99 2.96
N THR A 87 0.58 -11.82 3.84
CA THR A 87 2.03 -12.01 3.92
C THR A 87 2.59 -12.65 2.65
N GLN A 88 1.92 -13.66 2.08
CA GLN A 88 2.39 -14.31 0.85
C GLN A 88 2.33 -13.36 -0.35
N LEU A 89 1.25 -12.61 -0.51
CA LEU A 89 1.12 -11.62 -1.59
C LEU A 89 2.20 -10.55 -1.50
N ARG A 90 2.52 -10.07 -0.29
CA ARG A 90 3.65 -9.17 -0.07
C ARG A 90 4.98 -9.81 -0.41
N ASN A 91 5.21 -11.08 -0.04
CA ASN A 91 6.45 -11.79 -0.37
C ASN A 91 6.63 -11.97 -1.87
N PHE A 92 5.55 -12.22 -2.63
CA PHE A 92 5.62 -12.25 -4.09
C PHE A 92 5.92 -10.86 -4.66
N ARG A 93 5.20 -9.81 -4.21
CA ARG A 93 5.41 -8.43 -4.64
C ARG A 93 6.85 -7.95 -4.38
N GLU A 94 7.42 -8.32 -3.24
CA GLU A 94 8.77 -7.94 -2.82
C GLU A 94 9.85 -8.89 -3.34
N CYS A 95 9.51 -9.82 -4.23
CA CYS A 95 10.42 -10.81 -4.82
C CYS A 95 11.09 -11.75 -3.80
N ALA A 96 10.58 -11.82 -2.56
CA ALA A 96 11.00 -12.79 -1.55
C ALA A 96 10.50 -14.21 -1.85
N ARG A 97 9.51 -14.33 -2.74
CA ARG A 97 8.98 -15.58 -3.29
C ARG A 97 8.76 -15.43 -4.81
N GLY A 98 8.80 -16.54 -5.57
CA GLY A 98 8.55 -16.52 -7.01
C GLY A 98 9.72 -16.02 -7.86
N THR A 99 10.94 -16.04 -7.33
CA THR A 99 12.15 -15.64 -8.06
C THR A 99 13.25 -16.70 -8.07
N HIS A 100 13.09 -17.78 -7.29
CA HIS A 100 14.03 -18.89 -7.27
C HIS A 100 13.82 -19.79 -8.49
N ASP A 101 14.89 -20.31 -9.10
CA ASP A 101 14.81 -21.14 -10.32
C ASP A 101 13.94 -22.39 -10.13
N ASP A 102 13.99 -22.99 -8.94
CA ASP A 102 13.18 -24.17 -8.58
C ASP A 102 11.71 -23.85 -8.21
N ASP A 103 11.32 -22.57 -8.05
CA ASP A 103 9.95 -22.16 -7.71
C ASP A 103 9.11 -21.89 -8.97
N VAL A 104 9.06 -22.86 -9.89
CA VAL A 104 8.43 -22.72 -11.21
C VAL A 104 6.98 -22.23 -11.11
N ASN A 105 6.21 -22.75 -10.16
CA ASN A 105 4.81 -22.35 -9.97
C ASN A 105 4.69 -20.99 -9.28
N GLY A 106 5.59 -20.66 -8.35
CA GLY A 106 5.61 -19.34 -7.70
C GLY A 106 6.09 -18.22 -8.64
N GLN A 107 6.91 -18.52 -9.64
CA GLN A 107 7.36 -17.53 -10.64
C GLN A 107 6.20 -16.92 -11.43
N ILE A 108 5.11 -17.65 -11.61
CA ILE A 108 3.90 -17.12 -12.25
C ILE A 108 3.23 -16.07 -11.36
N MET A 109 3.29 -16.23 -10.03
CA MET A 109 2.61 -15.34 -9.08
C MET A 109 3.38 -14.06 -8.76
N GLN A 110 4.70 -14.02 -8.97
CA GLN A 110 5.50 -12.81 -8.74
C GLN A 110 4.98 -11.61 -9.57
N PRO A 111 4.84 -11.68 -10.90
CA PRO A 111 4.35 -10.55 -11.69
C PRO A 111 2.88 -10.21 -11.40
N MET A 112 2.09 -11.19 -10.95
CA MET A 112 0.69 -10.96 -10.55
C MET A 112 0.57 -10.08 -9.30
N ALA A 113 1.58 -10.12 -8.42
CA ALA A 113 1.57 -9.38 -7.17
C ALA A 113 2.33 -8.04 -7.25
N GLU A 114 3.17 -7.85 -8.28
CA GLU A 114 4.08 -6.70 -8.41
C GLU A 114 3.34 -5.35 -8.33
N ASP A 115 2.20 -5.22 -9.02
CA ASP A 115 1.45 -3.97 -9.11
C ASP A 115 0.43 -3.77 -7.97
N LEU A 116 0.28 -4.74 -7.07
CA LEU A 116 -0.72 -4.64 -5.99
C LEU A 116 -0.26 -3.68 -4.90
N THR A 117 -1.08 -2.68 -4.59
CA THR A 117 -0.86 -1.85 -3.39
C THR A 117 -1.20 -2.61 -2.11
N ASP A 118 -0.78 -2.12 -0.94
CA ASP A 118 -1.22 -2.72 0.33
C ASP A 118 -2.74 -2.69 0.52
N ALA A 119 -3.40 -1.67 -0.02
CA ALA A 119 -4.85 -1.59 -0.03
C ALA A 119 -5.46 -2.66 -0.94
N ASP A 120 -4.93 -2.85 -2.15
CA ASP A 120 -5.38 -3.91 -3.07
C ASP A 120 -5.23 -5.31 -2.45
N ILE A 121 -4.08 -5.58 -1.80
CA ILE A 121 -3.83 -6.84 -1.09
C ILE A 121 -4.87 -7.04 0.03
N ALA A 122 -5.15 -6.02 0.83
CA ALA A 122 -6.15 -6.12 1.89
C ALA A 122 -7.57 -6.33 1.34
N ASN A 123 -7.91 -5.64 0.25
CA ASN A 123 -9.22 -5.71 -0.40
C ASN A 123 -9.46 -7.11 -0.99
N VAL A 124 -8.53 -7.63 -1.78
CA VAL A 124 -8.66 -8.95 -2.41
C VAL A 124 -8.65 -10.07 -1.36
N VAL A 125 -7.84 -9.93 -0.29
CA VAL A 125 -7.86 -10.90 0.80
C VAL A 125 -9.20 -10.95 1.51
N CYS A 126 -9.84 -9.80 1.72
CA CYS A 126 -11.15 -9.76 2.33
C CYS A 126 -12.21 -10.51 1.49
N VAL A 127 -12.10 -10.45 0.15
CA VAL A 127 -13.03 -11.15 -0.76
C VAL A 127 -12.84 -12.68 -0.68
N TYR A 128 -11.61 -13.19 -0.64
CA TYR A 128 -11.39 -14.63 -0.47
C TYR A 128 -12.03 -15.17 0.83
N SER A 129 -11.89 -14.42 1.93
CA SER A 129 -12.39 -14.82 3.25
C SER A 129 -13.92 -14.82 3.36
N ASP A 130 -14.60 -14.11 2.46
CA ASP A 130 -16.05 -14.11 2.30
C ASP A 130 -16.53 -15.22 1.36
N THR A 131 -15.78 -15.47 0.27
CA THR A 131 -16.16 -16.44 -0.78
C THR A 131 -16.02 -17.91 -0.33
N GLY A 132 -15.24 -18.17 0.74
CA GLY A 132 -14.89 -19.51 1.21
C GLY A 132 -15.65 -20.04 2.42
N ARG A 133 -16.57 -19.27 3.03
CA ARG A 133 -17.33 -19.68 4.23
C ARG A 133 -18.77 -20.08 3.96
#